data_AF-A0A9E5TGF0-F1
#
_entry.id   AF-A0A9E5TGF0-F1
#
_cell.length_a   1.000
_cell.length_b   1.000
_cell.length_c   1.000
_cell.angle_alpha   90.00
_cell.angle_beta   90.00
_cell.angle_gamma   90.00
#
_symmetry.space_group_name_H-M   'P 1'
#
loop_
_entity.id
_entity.type
_entity.pdbx_description
1 polymer ?
#
loop_
_entity_poly.entity_id
_entity_poly.type
_entity_poly.pdbx_seq_one_letter_code
_entity_poly.pdbx_strand_id
1 'polypeptide(L)' 'MVRSFKSAATRRINQLRGTAGGRVWKLGYYEHVIRDEQELDKFRRYILENPLKWDLDRERPNGIKTKGGS' A
#
# COMPACT_ATOMS: atom_id res chain seq x y z
N MET A 1 -10.62 -15.84 -5.26
CA MET A 1 -10.12 -15.78 -3.87
C MET A 1 -9.75 -14.35 -3.44
N VAL A 2 -8.88 -13.64 -4.17
CA VAL A 2 -8.41 -12.29 -3.82
C VAL A 2 -9.54 -11.23 -3.75
N ARG A 3 -10.52 -11.27 -4.67
CA ARG A 3 -11.64 -10.31 -4.70
C ARG A 3 -12.53 -10.42 -3.45
N SER A 4 -12.88 -11.63 -3.04
CA SER A 4 -13.73 -11.88 -1.86
C SER A 4 -13.03 -11.47 -0.57
N PHE A 5 -11.74 -11.79 -0.44
CA PHE A 5 -10.91 -11.35 0.68
C PHE A 5 -10.83 -9.82 0.78
N LYS A 6 -10.50 -9.14 -0.33
CA LYS A 6 -10.42 -7.68 -0.37
C LYS A 6 -11.75 -7.02 0.01
N SER A 7 -12.88 -7.55 -0.46
CA SER A 7 -14.22 -7.02 -0.13
C SER A 7 -14.55 -7.16 1.36
N ALA A 8 -14.34 -8.35 1.93
CA ALA A 8 -14.60 -8.62 3.34
C ALA A 8 -13.75 -7.73 4.27
N ALA A 9 -12.45 -7.60 3.97
CA ALA A 9 -11.56 -6.74 4.76
C ALA A 9 -11.90 -5.25 4.61
N THR A 10 -12.24 -4.78 3.39
CA THR A 10 -12.71 -3.39 3.18
C THR A 10 -13.93 -3.07 4.04
N ARG A 11 -14.93 -3.96 4.04
CA ARG A 11 -16.16 -3.74 4.82
C ARG A 11 -15.86 -3.65 6.31
N ARG A 12 -15.01 -4.55 6.83
CA ARG A 12 -14.64 -4.55 8.25
C ARG A 12 -13.84 -3.31 8.65
N ILE A 13 -12.87 -2.89 7.84
CA ILE A 13 -12.05 -1.70 8.10
C ILE A 13 -12.90 -0.43 8.06
N ASN A 14 -13.79 -0.30 7.08
CA ASN A 14 -14.67 0.87 6.98
C ASN A 14 -15.69 0.95 8.12
N GLN A 15 -16.17 -0.19 8.63
CA GLN A 15 -16.99 -0.24 9.85
C GLN A 15 -16.22 0.22 11.09
N LEU A 16 -14.98 -0.27 11.27
CA LEU A 16 -14.14 0.10 12.42
C LEU A 16 -13.74 1.58 12.41
N ARG A 17 -13.56 2.17 11.22
CA ARG A 17 -13.16 3.57 11.05
C ARG A 17 -14.34 4.55 11.03
N GLY A 18 -15.58 4.05 10.96
CA GLY A 18 -16.77 4.89 10.70
C GLY A 18 -16.78 5.54 9.30
N THR A 19 -15.81 5.20 8.44
CA THR A 19 -15.64 5.78 7.10
C THR A 19 -16.26 4.87 6.04
N ALA A 20 -17.58 4.90 5.92
CA ALA A 20 -18.27 4.19 4.85
C ALA A 20 -17.77 4.68 3.47
N GLY A 21 -17.26 3.77 2.64
CA GLY A 21 -16.76 4.09 1.29
C GLY A 21 -15.30 4.56 1.22
N GLY A 22 -14.56 4.56 2.34
CA GLY A 22 -13.12 4.86 2.34
C GLY A 22 -12.32 3.88 1.46
N ARG A 23 -11.39 4.41 0.66
CA ARG A 23 -10.48 3.59 -0.17
C ARG A 23 -9.43 2.93 0.73
N VAL A 24 -9.59 1.62 0.94
CA VAL A 24 -8.70 0.82 1.81
C VAL A 24 -7.45 0.31 1.08
N TRP A 25 -7.59 -0.02 -0.21
CA TRP A 25 -6.53 -0.63 -0.99
C TRP A 25 -5.84 0.39 -1.91
N LYS A 26 -4.52 0.29 -2.05
CA LYS A 26 -3.78 0.94 -3.14
C LYS A 26 -4.23 0.35 -4.48
N LEU A 27 -4.34 1.20 -5.51
CA LEU A 27 -4.67 0.75 -6.87
C LEU A 27 -3.38 0.23 -7.53
N GLY A 28 -3.46 -0.97 -8.12
CA GLY A 28 -2.28 -1.70 -8.59
C GLY A 28 -1.75 -2.66 -7.53
N TYR A 29 -1.22 -3.78 -8.00
CA TYR A 29 -0.50 -4.74 -7.17
C TYR A 29 0.92 -4.87 -7.76
N TYR A 30 1.91 -5.13 -6.91
CA TYR A 30 3.27 -5.41 -7.35
C TYR A 30 3.43 -6.93 -7.43
N GLU A 31 3.61 -7.47 -8.64
CA GLU A 31 3.98 -8.88 -8.87
C GLU A 31 5.42 -8.92 -9.34
N HIS A 32 6.24 -9.74 -8.69
CA HIS A 32 7.61 -9.99 -9.09
C HIS A 32 8.01 -11.42 -8.70
N VAL A 33 8.61 -12.16 -9.64
CA VAL A 33 9.09 -13.53 -9.41
C VAL A 33 10.53 -13.45 -8.92
N ILE A 34 10.78 -13.93 -7.70
CA ILE A 34 12.12 -13.97 -7.09
C ILE A 34 12.90 -15.14 -7.70
N ARG A 35 14.04 -14.84 -8.33
CA ARG A 35 14.84 -15.84 -9.08
C ARG A 35 16.17 -16.18 -8.40
N ASP A 36 16.61 -15.38 -7.44
CA ASP A 36 17.83 -15.60 -6.68
C ASP A 36 17.75 -15.06 -5.24
N GLU A 37 18.76 -15.40 -4.44
CA GLU A 37 18.83 -15.05 -3.02
C GLU A 37 19.08 -13.56 -2.77
N GLN A 38 19.83 -12.89 -3.65
CA GLN A 38 20.10 -11.45 -3.52
C GLN A 38 18.81 -10.64 -3.72
N GLU A 39 17.99 -11.07 -4.66
CA GLU A 39 16.68 -10.53 -4.92
C GLU A 39 15.73 -10.78 -3.75
N LEU A 40 15.77 -11.98 -3.15
CA LEU A 40 15.00 -12.30 -1.95
C LEU A 40 15.32 -11.35 -0.79
N ASP A 41 16.60 -11.07 -0.55
CA ASP A 41 17.03 -10.17 0.52
C ASP A 41 16.61 -8.73 0.27
N LYS A 42 16.61 -8.27 -0.98
CA LYS A 42 16.05 -6.97 -1.37
C LYS A 42 14.54 -6.92 -1.08
N PHE A 43 13.80 -7.97 -1.38
CA PHE A 43 12.35 -8.01 -1.10
C PHE A 43 12.03 -8.06 0.39
N ARG A 44 12.78 -8.82 1.18
CA ARG A 44 12.66 -8.81 2.65
C ARG A 44 12.87 -7.41 3.20
N ARG A 45 13.92 -6.74 2.75
CA ARG A 45 14.21 -5.35 3.12
C ARG A 45 13.08 -4.41 2.69
N TYR A 46 12.58 -4.55 1.47
CA TYR A 46 11.44 -3.78 0.98
C TYR A 46 10.20 -3.93 1.86
N ILE A 47 9.84 -5.15 2.26
CA ILE A 47 8.67 -5.39 3.14
C ILE A 47 8.84 -4.71 4.50
N LEU A 48 10.05 -4.77 5.08
CA LEU A 48 10.36 -4.17 6.39
C LEU A 48 10.40 -2.64 6.33
N GLU A 49 10.94 -2.08 5.25
CA GLU A 49 11.13 -0.64 5.10
C GLU A 49 9.90 0.09 4.55
N ASN A 50 9.01 -0.59 3.82
CA ASN A 50 7.86 0.04 3.19
C ASN A 50 6.95 0.79 4.18
N PRO A 51 6.65 0.29 5.40
CA PRO A 51 5.91 1.06 6.40
C PRO A 51 6.59 2.37 6.80
N LEU A 52 7.92 2.37 6.91
CA LEU A 52 8.71 3.57 7.26
C LEU A 52 8.76 4.57 6.10
N LYS A 53 8.82 4.06 4.88
CA LYS A 53 8.82 4.86 3.64
C LYS A 53 7.44 5.40 3.29
N TRP A 54 6.38 4.78 3.80
CA TRP A 54 4.99 5.15 3.52
C TRP A 54 4.64 6.58 3.96
N ASP A 55 5.20 7.05 5.07
CA ASP A 55 4.95 8.42 5.56
C ASP A 55 5.58 9.49 4.65
N LEU A 56 6.65 9.13 3.92
CA LEU A 56 7.38 9.98 2.99
C LEU A 56 6.91 9.81 1.53
N ASP A 57 6.06 8.83 1.26
CA ASP A 57 5.56 8.54 -0.09
C ASP A 57 4.57 9.61 -0.57
N ARG A 58 4.83 10.18 -1.74
CA ARG A 58 3.97 11.18 -2.39
C ARG A 58 2.60 10.61 -2.78
N GLU A 59 2.49 9.29 -2.93
CA GLU A 59 1.22 8.59 -3.18
C GLU A 59 0.39 8.31 -1.92
N ARG A 60 0.87 8.73 -0.74
CA ARG A 60 0.04 8.72 0.47
C ARG A 60 -1.24 9.53 0.21
N PRO A 61 -2.41 9.10 0.71
CA PRO A 61 -3.69 9.82 0.50
C PRO A 61 -3.67 11.30 0.89
N ASN A 62 -2.74 11.70 1.78
CA ASN A 62 -2.50 13.08 2.23
C ASN A 62 -1.11 13.61 1.85
N GLY A 63 -0.45 13.01 0.85
CA GLY A 63 0.87 13.43 0.40
C GLY A 63 0.89 14.94 0.16
N ILE A 64 1.88 15.64 0.74
CA ILE A 64 2.06 17.07 0.55
C ILE A 64 2.14 17.31 -0.95
N LYS A 65 1.09 17.88 -1.53
CA LYS A 65 1.15 18.46 -2.87
C LYS A 65 2.08 19.65 -2.73
N THR A 66 3.39 19.42 -2.89
CA THR A 66 4.30 20.50 -3.20
C THR A 66 3.80 21.06 -4.52
N LYS A 67 3.00 22.13 -4.45
CA LYS A 67 2.74 22.97 -5.62
C LYS A 67 4.11 23.34 -6.14
N GLY A 68 4.46 22.78 -7.29
CA GLY A 68 5.65 23.19 -8.02
C GLY A 68 5.59 24.70 -8.16
N GLY A 69 6.65 25.36 -7.72
CA GLY A 69 6.94 26.72 -8.13
C GLY A 69 7.34 26.75 -9.60
N SER A 70 7.10 27.93 -10.17
CA SER A 70 7.41 28.42 -11.52
C SER A 70 6.51 27.95 -12.65
#